data_AF-E3NWP4-F1
#
_entry.id   AF-E3NWP4-F1
#
_cell.length_a   1.000
_cell.length_b   1.000
_cell.length_c   1.000
_cell.angle_alpha   90.00
_cell.angle_beta   90.00
_cell.angle_gamma   90.00
#
_symmetry.space_group_name_H-M   'P 1'
#
loop_
_entity.id
_entity.type
_entity.pdbx_description
1 polymer ?
#
loop_
_entity_poly.entity_id
_entity_poly.type
_entity_poly.pdbx_seq_one_letter_code
_entity_poly.pdbx_strand_id
1 'polypeptide(L)'
;MDWKWIAMKTHLKLEYLEIDYRDIEKFRALVLHDIPHEVVDRRVKRTFKTRRNETQEISGGIDIKRIDGKTATLFVYRVFSTDRFAMSIH
;
A
#
# COMPACT_ATOMS: atom_id res chain seq x y z
N MET A 1 4.32 -7.79 23.10
CA MET A 1 3.18 -6.91 22.74
C MET A 1 3.46 -6.40 21.34
N ASP A 2 2.87 -7.04 20.35
CA ASP A 2 3.06 -6.66 18.96
C ASP A 2 2.06 -5.54 18.65
N TRP A 3 2.53 -4.30 18.75
CA TRP A 3 1.76 -3.13 18.34
C TRP A 3 1.69 -3.15 16.81
N LYS A 4 0.66 -3.78 16.25
CA LYS A 4 0.41 -3.73 14.80
C LYS A 4 -0.50 -2.55 14.54
N TRP A 5 0.00 -1.51 13.88
CA TRP A 5 -0.77 -0.29 13.57
C TRP A 5 -2.10 -0.59 12.86
N ILE A 6 -2.15 -1.67 12.08
CA ILE A 6 -3.35 -2.14 11.38
C ILE A 6 -4.41 -2.79 12.29
N ALA A 7 -4.05 -3.15 13.53
CA ALA A 7 -5.01 -3.67 14.51
C ALA A 7 -5.73 -2.54 15.28
N MET A 8 -5.24 -1.30 15.20
CA MET A 8 -5.78 -0.18 15.98
C MET A 8 -6.86 0.57 15.21
N LYS A 9 -8.09 0.75 15.74
CA LYS A 9 -9.18 1.47 15.05
C LYS A 9 -8.83 2.89 14.52
N THR A 10 -7.75 3.50 14.99
CA THR A 10 -7.26 4.80 14.50
C THR A 10 -6.87 4.79 13.02
N HIS A 11 -6.46 3.65 12.44
CA HIS A 11 -6.15 3.56 11.01
C HIS A 11 -7.39 3.63 10.11
N LEU A 12 -8.61 3.54 10.67
CA LEU A 12 -9.83 3.46 9.87
C LEU A 12 -10.10 4.71 9.04
N LYS A 13 -9.62 5.88 9.49
CA LYS A 13 -9.72 7.15 8.75
C LYS A 13 -8.62 7.33 7.70
N LEU A 14 -7.64 6.43 7.63
CA LEU A 14 -6.58 6.51 6.63
C LEU A 14 -7.17 6.12 5.27
N GLU A 15 -6.99 6.99 4.28
CA GLU A 15 -7.40 6.77 2.88
C GLU A 15 -6.17 6.64 1.96
N TYR A 16 -5.08 7.31 2.32
CA TYR A 16 -3.85 7.36 1.54
C TYR A 16 -2.62 7.56 2.44
N LEU A 17 -1.53 6.87 2.14
CA LEU A 17 -0.22 7.02 2.79
C LEU A 17 0.86 7.00 1.70
N GLU A 18 1.82 7.92 1.75
CA GLU A 18 2.99 7.94 0.86
C GLU A 18 4.24 8.19 1.71
N ILE A 19 5.28 7.38 1.51
CA ILE A 19 6.52 7.42 2.28
C ILE A 19 7.69 7.56 1.31
N ASP A 20 8.64 8.45 1.63
CA ASP A 20 9.81 8.76 0.80
C ASP A 20 10.96 7.74 0.96
N TYR A 21 10.63 6.47 1.25
CA TYR A 21 11.62 5.43 1.58
C TYR A 21 11.50 4.19 0.67
N ARG A 22 12.67 3.58 0.41
CA ARG A 22 12.98 2.80 -0.80
C ARG A 22 12.90 1.28 -0.55
N ASP A 23 12.39 0.59 -1.56
CA ASP A 23 12.26 -0.88 -1.72
C ASP A 23 11.03 -1.55 -1.07
N ILE A 24 10.04 -1.86 -1.93
CA ILE A 24 8.80 -2.56 -1.57
C ILE A 24 9.04 -3.98 -1.03
N GLU A 25 10.09 -4.67 -1.50
CA GLU A 25 10.38 -6.02 -1.04
C GLU A 25 10.94 -5.99 0.39
N LYS A 26 11.80 -5.01 0.70
CA LYS A 26 12.27 -4.78 2.08
C LYS A 26 11.13 -4.37 3.00
N PHE A 27 10.24 -3.48 2.55
CA PHE A 27 9.06 -3.10 3.32
C PHE A 27 8.20 -4.33 3.62
N ARG A 28 7.94 -5.18 2.62
CA ARG A 28 7.19 -6.42 2.81
C ARG A 28 7.87 -7.33 3.82
N ALA A 29 9.17 -7.56 3.68
CA ALA A 29 9.93 -8.47 4.53
C ALA A 29 10.08 -8.00 5.99
N LEU A 30 10.18 -6.69 6.22
CA LEU A 30 10.47 -6.14 7.56
C LEU A 30 9.23 -5.62 8.27
N VAL A 31 8.28 -5.01 7.54
CA VAL A 31 7.12 -4.33 8.11
C VAL A 31 5.87 -5.20 8.02
N LEU A 32 5.71 -5.97 6.94
CA LEU A 32 4.53 -6.81 6.72
C LEU A 32 4.72 -8.28 7.12
N HIS A 33 5.85 -8.65 7.72
CA HIS A 33 6.20 -10.06 7.95
C HIS A 33 5.14 -10.84 8.75
N ASP A 34 4.49 -10.17 9.71
CA ASP A 34 3.43 -10.73 10.54
C ASP A 34 2.03 -10.18 10.21
N ILE A 35 1.87 -9.52 9.06
CA ILE A 35 0.58 -8.97 8.60
C ILE A 35 0.13 -9.83 7.41
N PRO A 36 -1.05 -10.47 7.48
CA PRO A 36 -1.59 -11.21 6.33
C PRO A 36 -1.74 -10.30 5.12
N HIS A 37 -1.12 -10.69 4.00
CA HIS A 37 -1.13 -9.92 2.76
C HIS A 37 -1.09 -10.84 1.54
N GLU A 38 -1.55 -10.31 0.41
CA GLU A 38 -1.55 -10.98 -0.88
C GLU A 38 -0.68 -10.19 -1.87
N VAL A 39 0.26 -10.85 -2.54
CA VAL A 39 1.05 -10.23 -3.61
C VAL A 39 0.30 -10.41 -4.91
N VAL A 40 -0.03 -9.29 -5.55
CA VAL A 40 -0.83 -9.27 -6.77
C VAL A 40 0.11 -9.35 -7.97
N ASP A 41 -0.21 -10.25 -8.91
CA ASP A 41 0.57 -10.45 -10.13
C ASP A 41 0.72 -9.14 -10.92
N ARG A 42 1.94 -8.87 -11.42
CA ARG A 42 2.26 -7.65 -12.18
C ARG A 42 1.50 -7.55 -13.52
N ARG A 43 0.87 -8.61 -14.00
CA ARG A 43 -0.01 -8.58 -15.18
C ARG A 43 -1.36 -7.94 -14.87
N VAL A 44 -1.75 -7.85 -13.59
CA VAL A 44 -2.98 -7.19 -13.17
C VAL A 44 -2.75 -5.68 -13.13
N LYS A 45 -3.44 -4.97 -14.03
CA LYS A 45 -3.47 -3.51 -14.05
C LYS A 45 -4.48 -2.98 -13.05
N ARG A 46 -4.12 -1.89 -12.36
CA ARG A 46 -4.96 -1.24 -11.36
C ARG A 46 -4.83 0.27 -11.46
N THR A 47 -5.88 0.96 -11.07
CA THR A 47 -5.95 2.42 -11.18
C THR A 47 -6.14 3.02 -9.79
N PHE A 48 -5.18 3.82 -9.34
CA PHE A 48 -5.21 4.45 -8.01
C PHE A 48 -5.10 5.97 -8.10
N LYS A 49 -5.72 6.64 -7.12
CA LYS A 49 -5.51 8.07 -6.90
C LYS A 49 -4.28 8.28 -6.02
N THR A 50 -3.41 9.19 -6.45
CA THR A 50 -2.25 9.64 -5.66
C THR A 50 -2.66 10.71 -4.65
N ARG A 51 -1.72 11.15 -3.80
CA ARG A 51 -1.90 12.31 -2.90
C ARG A 51 -2.38 13.57 -3.63
N ARG A 52 -2.05 13.73 -4.91
CA ARG A 52 -2.40 14.89 -5.73
C ARG A 52 -3.76 14.75 -6.41
N ASN A 53 -4.53 13.71 -6.08
CA ASN A 53 -5.80 13.34 -6.75
C ASN A 53 -5.62 13.07 -8.26
N GLU A 54 -4.39 12.79 -8.68
CA GLU A 54 -4.06 12.32 -10.02
C GLU A 54 -4.26 10.80 -10.08
N THR A 55 -4.79 10.34 -11.21
CA THR A 55 -5.00 8.91 -11.47
C THR A 55 -3.73 8.29 -12.05
N GLN A 56 -3.27 7.19 -11.48
CA GLN A 56 -2.11 6.42 -11.95
C GLN A 56 -2.50 4.97 -12.22
N GLU A 57 -2.10 4.45 -13.38
CA GLU A 57 -2.16 3.02 -13.68
C GLU A 57 -0.90 2.36 -13.13
N ILE A 58 -1.08 1.32 -12.33
CA ILE A 58 -0.01 0.50 -11.79
C ILE A 58 -0.22 -0.97 -12.15
N SER A 59 0.82 -1.76 -11.96
CA SER A 59 0.85 -3.19 -12.21
C SER A 59 1.17 -3.96 -10.94
N GLY A 60 0.27 -4.85 -10.52
CA GLY A 60 0.39 -5.64 -9.29
C GLY A 60 0.13 -4.82 -8.02
N GLY A 61 0.95 -5.05 -6.98
CA GLY A 61 0.82 -4.45 -5.66
C GLY A 61 0.76 -5.48 -4.54
N ILE A 62 0.58 -5.02 -3.31
CA ILE A 62 0.40 -5.88 -2.14
C ILE A 62 -0.90 -5.49 -1.45
N ASP A 63 -1.83 -6.43 -1.36
CA ASP A 63 -3.14 -6.22 -0.74
C ASP A 63 -3.13 -6.67 0.71
N ILE A 64 -3.71 -5.85 1.58
CA ILE A 64 -3.92 -6.13 2.99
C ILE A 64 -5.41 -5.95 3.30
N LYS A 65 -6.02 -6.98 3.88
CA LYS A 65 -7.41 -6.91 4.34
C LYS A 65 -7.49 -6.15 5.66
N ARG A 66 -8.22 -5.03 5.64
CA ARG A 66 -8.47 -4.22 6.84
C ARG A 66 -9.62 -4.80 7.65
N ILE A 67 -9.66 -4.45 8.93
CA ILE A 67 -10.72 -4.88 9.85
C ILE A 67 -12.11 -4.30 9.52
N ASP A 68 -12.18 -3.23 8.72
CA ASP A 68 -13.43 -2.65 8.21
C ASP A 68 -13.89 -3.29 6.89
N GLY A 69 -13.24 -4.38 6.46
CA GLY A 69 -13.57 -5.10 5.23
C GLY A 69 -12.99 -4.47 3.95
N LYS A 70 -12.39 -3.28 4.03
CA LYS A 70 -11.73 -2.64 2.88
C LYS A 70 -10.39 -3.29 2.55
N THR A 71 -9.89 -3.01 1.35
CA THR A 71 -8.57 -3.45 0.93
C THR A 71 -7.62 -2.26 0.92
N ALA A 72 -6.50 -2.39 1.64
CA ALA A 72 -5.37 -1.50 1.52
C ALA A 72 -4.40 -2.08 0.48
N THR A 73 -4.10 -1.36 -0.59
CA THR A 73 -3.11 -1.78 -1.58
C THR A 73 -1.86 -0.93 -1.44
N LEU A 74 -0.72 -1.57 -1.17
CA LEU A 74 0.61 -0.96 -1.23
C LEU A 74 1.18 -1.11 -2.64
N PHE A 75 1.82 -0.07 -3.13
CA PHE A 75 2.38 -0.05 -4.48
C PHE A 75 3.52 0.95 -4.62
N VAL A 76 4.31 0.73 -5.68
CA VAL A 76 5.31 1.69 -6.15
C VAL A 76 4.80 2.32 -7.44
N TYR A 77 4.90 3.63 -7.53
CA TYR A 77 4.63 4.37 -8.75
C TYR A 77 5.73 5.40 -8.99
N ARG A 78 5.99 5.72 -10.26
CA ARG A 78 7.07 6.62 -10.65
C ARG A 78 6.54 8.02 -10.87
N VAL A 79 7.16 9.01 -10.22
CA VAL A 79 6.90 10.43 -10.43
C VAL A 79 8.20 11.07 -10.90
N PHE A 80 8.23 11.55 -12.14
CA PHE A 80 9.45 11.98 -12.82
C PHE A 80 10.54 10.87 -12.79
N SER A 81 11.69 11.14 -12.17
CA SER A 81 12.79 10.19 -11.99
C SER A 81 12.78 9.47 -10.64
N THR A 82 11.75 9.65 -9.81
CA THR A 82 11.70 9.13 -8.45
C THR A 82 10.57 8.11 -8.28
N ASP A 83 10.92 6.93 -7.77
CA ASP A 83 9.96 5.94 -7.32
C ASP A 83 9.38 6.34 -5.97
N ARG A 84 8.06 6.28 -5.86
CA ARG A 84 7.32 6.61 -4.65
C ARG A 84 6.58 5.39 -4.15
N PHE A 85 6.66 5.16 -2.85
CA PHE A 85 5.93 4.11 -2.18
C PHE A 85 4.64 4.66 -1.58
N ALA A 86 3.51 4.08 -1.96
CA ALA A 86 2.20 4.53 -1.51
C ALA A 86 1.28 3.37 -1.11
N MET A 87 0.25 3.72 -0.34
CA MET A 87 -0.87 2.87 0.02
C MET A 87 -2.17 3.61 -0.27
N SER A 88 -3.11 2.94 -0.93
CA SER A 88 -4.46 3.44 -1.16
C SER A 88 -5.49 2.47 -0.59
N ILE A 89 -6.60 3.02 -0.11
CA ILE A 89 -7.70 2.25 0.49
C ILE A 89 -8.92 2.31 -0.43
N HIS A 90 -9.49 1.14 -0.73
CA HIS A 90 -10.69 1.00 -1.55
C HIS A 90 -11.63 -0.08 -1.01
#